data_AF-A0A098GHV7-F1
#
_entry.id   AF-A0A098GHV7-F1
#
_cell.length_a   1.000
_cell.length_b   1.000
_cell.length_c   1.000
_cell.angle_alpha   90.00
_cell.angle_beta   90.00
_cell.angle_gamma   90.00
#
_symmetry.space_group_name_H-M   'P 1'
#
loop_
_entity.id
_entity.type
_entity.pdbx_description
1 polymer ?
#
loop_
_entity_poly.entity_id
_entity_poly.type
_entity_poly.pdbx_seq_one_letter_code
_entity_poly.pdbx_strand_id
1 'polypeptide(L)'
;MTLIYRAANLRLYPKVINHQGTHVCLGDLHGNALKLIYTLIEENVLNIDPQQYNELTKIYFKPTGQINSDDLFRFRAIIANAKINKARAVTLIGDELADRGQNDYFTLLVLKKLHDEKANVNIMLSNHSVEFIRDYEREKFTGQYRLLEGQGRSLEGMQTLIKKGLIDEKEVRDIVEQCYQPMVKAIDYTLTPEGQLTIFSHAPIGLETVKALAEKFRIPYRDDSIRNLIRTIDAINKVIEKLSKEKQLAQLIELEGLANPNYPIPLTKPLQRLIWNRALGNELMTEPTGGFKVKFVHGHVGPMSVLKNGSEALPTHENLDTLFGKSFECSKTGPHVTHLTRHSSEITAKELTDEQLKEISRQFFKAKFNEYFDELKLKTSQLIDKGNSKSSNYDPNYAKAGKEAAILISELKQAADTFFKNTKPTAENFIAFKTHCEKAISNAEKEFVNHRSWHQQLSPSFRRILGLLALLPLGIPALVISFKSQSGYIATFFGKPSTESVEKLQTFKNRLSKMNQIFDEEIIENELPTNKLGDR
;
A
#
# COMPACT_ATOMS: atom_id res chain seq x y z
N MET A 1 8.47 9.50 7.22
CA MET A 1 8.57 8.08 7.63
C MET A 1 10.01 7.83 8.02
N THR A 2 10.25 7.20 9.16
CA THR A 2 11.61 6.95 9.63
C THR A 2 11.66 5.53 10.17
N LEU A 3 12.54 4.71 9.58
CA LEU A 3 12.99 3.46 10.19
C LEU A 3 13.98 3.81 11.28
N ILE A 4 13.78 3.27 12.48
CA ILE A 4 14.62 3.64 13.63
C ILE A 4 15.34 2.40 14.14
N TYR A 5 16.67 2.40 14.00
CA TYR A 5 17.54 1.43 14.68
C TYR A 5 17.74 1.79 16.14
N ARG A 6 17.74 0.77 17.01
CA ARG A 6 17.86 0.98 18.46
C ARG A 6 18.71 -0.08 19.12
N ALA A 7 19.41 0.35 20.16
CA ALA A 7 19.97 -0.58 21.12
C ALA A 7 18.84 -1.10 22.03
N ALA A 8 18.64 -2.41 22.08
CA ALA A 8 17.59 -3.04 22.86
C ALA A 8 18.10 -4.29 23.60
N ASN A 9 17.49 -4.58 24.74
CA ASN A 9 17.77 -5.78 25.54
C ASN A 9 16.50 -6.20 26.28
N LEU A 10 15.93 -7.35 25.90
CA LEU A 10 14.69 -7.86 26.49
C LEU A 10 14.81 -8.14 27.99
N ARG A 11 16.03 -8.26 28.54
CA ARG A 11 16.26 -8.48 29.98
C ARG A 11 16.23 -7.20 30.81
N LEU A 12 16.19 -6.04 30.17
CA LEU A 12 16.19 -4.74 30.81
C LEU A 12 14.90 -4.01 30.45
N TYR A 13 14.41 -3.19 31.38
CA TYR A 13 13.25 -2.35 31.10
C TYR A 13 13.56 -1.40 29.91
N PRO A 14 12.68 -1.33 28.89
CA PRO A 14 12.89 -0.46 27.74
C PRO A 14 12.85 1.01 28.14
N LYS A 15 13.70 1.82 27.51
CA LYS A 15 13.56 3.28 27.60
C LYS A 15 12.40 3.71 26.70
N VAL A 16 11.38 4.34 27.27
CA VAL A 16 10.26 4.90 26.50
C VAL A 16 10.77 5.99 25.55
N ILE A 17 10.31 5.95 24.30
CA ILE A 17 10.74 6.87 23.25
C ILE A 17 9.69 7.95 22.99
N ASN A 18 10.16 9.20 23.01
CA ASN A 18 9.34 10.34 22.68
C ASN A 18 9.42 10.61 21.17
N HIS A 19 8.33 10.36 20.47
CA HIS A 19 8.17 10.71 19.06
C HIS A 19 6.70 11.11 18.79
N GLN A 20 6.49 11.88 17.73
CA GLN A 20 5.19 12.44 17.34
C GLN A 20 4.38 11.51 16.40
N GLY A 21 4.91 10.32 16.11
CA GLY A 21 4.22 9.34 15.27
C GLY A 21 2.96 8.81 15.96
N THR A 22 1.82 8.89 15.28
CA THR A 22 0.53 8.36 15.75
C THR A 22 0.32 6.90 15.33
N HIS A 23 1.16 6.39 14.44
CA HIS A 23 1.15 4.99 14.00
C HIS A 23 2.56 4.39 14.12
N VAL A 24 2.61 3.16 14.64
CA VAL A 24 3.83 2.37 14.80
C VAL A 24 3.64 1.00 14.17
N CYS A 25 4.58 0.59 13.32
CA CYS A 25 4.60 -0.75 12.75
C CYS A 25 5.78 -1.56 13.31
N LEU A 26 5.49 -2.77 13.76
CA LEU A 26 6.42 -3.73 14.36
C LEU A 26 6.65 -4.87 13.38
N GLY A 27 7.92 -5.20 13.14
CA GLY A 27 8.29 -6.39 12.35
C GLY A 27 7.98 -7.71 13.05
N ASP A 28 8.45 -8.81 12.47
CA ASP A 28 8.21 -10.19 12.92
C ASP A 28 8.43 -10.36 14.43
N LEU A 29 7.41 -10.89 15.13
CA LEU A 29 7.45 -11.02 16.58
C LEU A 29 8.10 -12.32 17.07
N HIS A 30 8.26 -13.31 16.19
CA HIS A 30 8.85 -14.62 16.46
C HIS A 30 8.19 -15.34 17.66
N GLY A 31 6.89 -15.16 17.86
CA GLY A 31 6.12 -15.77 18.96
C GLY A 31 6.56 -15.26 20.34
N ASN A 32 7.32 -14.17 20.40
CA ASN A 32 7.98 -13.70 21.59
C ASN A 32 7.15 -12.63 22.31
N ALA A 33 6.33 -13.07 23.27
CA ALA A 33 5.50 -12.17 24.08
C ALA A 33 6.31 -11.07 24.79
N LEU A 34 7.53 -11.36 25.25
CA LEU A 34 8.37 -10.35 25.92
C LEU A 34 8.89 -9.30 24.93
N LYS A 35 9.18 -9.67 23.67
CA LYS A 35 9.48 -8.70 22.61
C LYS A 35 8.29 -7.78 22.35
N LEU A 36 7.08 -8.35 22.23
CA LEU A 36 5.87 -7.55 22.06
C LEU A 36 5.70 -6.55 23.21
N ILE A 37 5.77 -7.01 24.46
CA ILE A 37 5.67 -6.16 25.66
C ILE A 37 6.77 -5.08 25.68
N TYR A 38 8.03 -5.47 25.45
CA TYR A 38 9.17 -4.55 25.39
C TYR A 38 8.92 -3.45 24.37
N THR A 39 8.56 -3.80 23.13
CA THR A 39 8.38 -2.83 22.06
C THR A 39 7.16 -1.96 22.31
N LEU A 40 6.06 -2.49 22.87
CA LEU A 40 4.89 -1.67 23.23
C LEU A 40 5.20 -0.64 24.34
N ILE A 41 6.06 -0.96 25.31
CA ILE A 41 6.51 0.00 26.33
C ILE A 41 7.46 1.03 25.72
N GLU A 42 8.44 0.57 24.94
CA GLU A 42 9.39 1.45 24.24
C GLU A 42 8.65 2.47 23.37
N GLU A 43 7.58 2.02 22.70
CA GLU A 43 6.71 2.82 21.85
C GLU A 43 5.53 3.44 22.60
N ASN A 44 5.61 3.57 23.93
CA ASN A 44 4.61 4.25 24.77
C ASN A 44 3.15 3.84 24.47
N VAL A 45 2.92 2.59 24.06
CA VAL A 45 1.60 1.99 23.84
C VAL A 45 1.14 1.28 25.10
N LEU A 46 2.03 0.56 25.78
CA LEU A 46 1.77 -0.18 27.00
C LEU A 46 2.59 0.39 28.15
N ASN A 47 1.97 0.64 29.29
CA ASN A 47 2.65 1.15 30.48
C ASN A 47 2.47 0.19 31.66
N ILE A 48 3.61 -0.31 32.11
CA ILE A 48 3.84 -1.08 33.35
C ILE A 48 5.11 -0.56 34.00
N ASP A 49 5.25 -0.75 35.31
CA ASP A 49 6.43 -0.31 36.03
C ASP A 49 7.64 -1.26 35.82
N PRO A 50 8.88 -0.81 36.13
CA PRO A 50 10.08 -1.63 35.95
C PRO A 50 10.12 -2.93 36.78
N GLN A 51 9.49 -2.96 37.97
CA GLN A 51 9.45 -4.16 38.79
C GLN A 51 8.53 -5.21 38.16
N GLN A 52 7.36 -4.79 37.68
CA GLN A 52 6.43 -5.63 36.94
C GLN A 52 7.08 -6.22 35.68
N TYR A 53 7.78 -5.40 34.90
CA TYR A 53 8.51 -5.90 33.72
C TYR A 53 9.58 -6.94 34.08
N ASN A 54 10.31 -6.74 35.17
CA ASN A 54 11.28 -7.72 35.65
C ASN A 54 10.63 -9.05 36.05
N GLU A 55 9.44 -9.01 36.69
CA GLU A 55 8.67 -10.22 36.98
C GLU A 55 8.20 -10.93 35.70
N LEU A 56 7.66 -10.20 34.72
CA LEU A 56 7.30 -10.76 33.41
C LEU A 56 8.50 -11.40 32.71
N THR A 57 9.69 -10.78 32.83
CA THR A 57 10.94 -11.28 32.26
C THR A 57 11.35 -12.61 32.90
N LYS A 58 11.29 -12.71 34.24
CA LYS A 58 11.58 -13.95 34.98
C LYS A 58 10.62 -15.08 34.58
N ILE A 59 9.32 -14.78 34.49
CA ILE A 59 8.31 -15.75 34.07
C ILE A 59 8.55 -16.20 32.63
N TYR A 60 8.75 -15.25 31.71
CA TYR A 60 8.94 -15.56 30.29
C TYR A 60 10.16 -16.46 30.03
N PHE A 61 11.28 -16.22 30.70
CA PHE A 61 12.48 -17.04 30.52
C PHE A 61 12.48 -18.36 31.31
N LYS A 62 11.45 -18.63 32.10
CA LYS A 62 11.30 -19.91 32.79
C LYS A 62 10.88 -20.99 31.76
N PRO A 63 11.52 -22.18 31.74
CA PRO A 63 11.07 -23.27 30.89
C PRO A 63 9.59 -23.58 31.12
N THR A 64 8.80 -23.79 30.06
CA THR A 64 7.34 -24.07 30.17
C THR A 64 7.03 -25.25 31.10
N GLY A 65 7.93 -26.25 31.17
CA GLY A 65 7.86 -27.36 32.10
C GLY A 65 7.83 -26.95 33.59
N GLN A 66 8.34 -25.78 33.93
CA GLN A 66 8.49 -25.25 35.29
C GLN A 66 7.52 -24.10 35.62
N ILE A 67 6.73 -23.63 34.65
CA ILE A 67 5.66 -22.65 34.89
C ILE A 67 4.60 -23.26 35.81
N ASN A 68 4.20 -22.51 36.84
CA ASN A 68 3.17 -22.90 37.80
C ASN A 68 2.01 -21.87 37.85
N SER A 69 0.99 -22.14 38.66
CA SER A 69 -0.20 -21.29 38.76
C SER A 69 0.09 -19.88 39.31
N ASP A 70 1.08 -19.71 40.20
CA ASP A 70 1.48 -18.40 40.73
C ASP A 70 2.16 -17.55 39.65
N ASP A 71 3.00 -18.16 38.81
CA ASP A 71 3.58 -17.49 37.63
C ASP A 71 2.49 -16.98 36.69
N LEU A 72 1.49 -17.82 36.38
CA LEU A 72 0.37 -17.45 35.51
C LEU A 72 -0.51 -16.37 36.11
N PHE A 73 -0.81 -16.47 37.41
CA PHE A 73 -1.57 -15.46 38.14
C PHE A 73 -0.88 -14.10 38.09
N ARG A 74 0.43 -14.05 38.37
CA ARG A 74 1.21 -12.81 38.32
C ARG A 74 1.29 -12.23 36.91
N PHE A 75 1.55 -13.07 35.89
CA PHE A 75 1.59 -12.62 34.50
C PHE A 75 0.26 -11.98 34.10
N ARG A 76 -0.86 -12.67 34.34
CA ARG A 76 -2.22 -12.17 34.08
C ARG A 76 -2.50 -10.86 34.81
N ALA A 77 -2.19 -10.80 36.10
CA ALA A 77 -2.44 -9.62 36.93
C ALA A 77 -1.66 -8.39 36.44
N ILE A 78 -0.41 -8.56 36.04
CA ILE A 78 0.40 -7.45 35.50
C ILE A 78 -0.20 -6.95 34.18
N ILE A 79 -0.50 -7.86 33.23
CA ILE A 79 -1.05 -7.47 31.92
C ILE A 79 -2.45 -6.85 32.05
N ALA A 80 -3.31 -7.40 32.90
CA ALA A 80 -4.65 -6.87 33.13
C ALA A 80 -4.62 -5.43 33.68
N ASN A 81 -3.68 -5.13 34.57
CA ASN A 81 -3.50 -3.81 35.19
C ASN A 81 -2.66 -2.84 34.35
N ALA A 82 -2.05 -3.29 33.25
CA ALA A 82 -1.28 -2.42 32.37
C ALA A 82 -2.17 -1.29 31.81
N LYS A 83 -1.62 -0.10 31.63
CA LYS A 83 -2.33 1.02 31.00
C LYS A 83 -2.01 1.05 29.52
N ILE A 84 -3.02 1.27 28.68
CA ILE A 84 -2.87 1.35 27.24
C ILE A 84 -3.04 2.80 26.76
N ASN A 85 -2.06 3.29 26.02
CA ASN A 85 -2.13 4.56 25.33
C ASN A 85 -2.78 4.36 23.95
N LYS A 86 -4.01 4.84 23.82
CA LYS A 86 -4.84 4.67 22.62
C LYS A 86 -4.60 5.72 21.55
N ALA A 87 -3.73 6.71 21.81
CA ALA A 87 -3.35 7.71 20.82
C ALA A 87 -2.37 7.18 19.76
N ARG A 88 -1.94 5.91 19.89
CA ARG A 88 -1.04 5.24 18.95
C ARG A 88 -1.71 4.02 18.36
N ALA A 89 -1.81 3.99 17.04
CA ALA A 89 -2.18 2.79 16.30
C ALA A 89 -0.96 1.88 16.12
N VAL A 90 -1.20 0.56 16.07
CA VAL A 90 -0.16 -0.47 15.99
C VAL A 90 -0.48 -1.44 14.87
N THR A 91 0.49 -1.64 13.98
CA THR A 91 0.48 -2.73 12.99
C THR A 91 1.53 -3.77 13.38
N LEU A 92 1.13 -5.03 13.51
CA LEU A 92 2.03 -6.16 13.68
C LEU A 92 2.21 -6.86 12.32
N ILE A 93 3.43 -6.94 11.81
CA ILE A 93 3.73 -7.57 10.51
C ILE A 93 3.56 -9.10 10.53
N GLY A 94 3.41 -9.71 11.71
CA GLY A 94 3.04 -11.11 11.88
C GLY A 94 4.04 -11.89 12.71
N ASP A 95 3.96 -13.22 12.60
CA ASP A 95 4.75 -14.18 13.37
C ASP A 95 4.60 -13.97 14.88
N GLU A 96 3.40 -13.57 15.30
CA GLU A 96 3.05 -13.29 16.69
C GLU A 96 2.69 -14.53 17.50
N LEU A 97 2.25 -15.60 16.82
CA LEU A 97 1.87 -16.89 17.42
C LEU A 97 2.52 -18.05 16.67
N ALA A 98 2.59 -19.23 17.30
CA ALA A 98 3.12 -20.47 16.73
C ALA A 98 4.51 -20.34 16.09
N ASP A 99 5.39 -19.61 16.76
CA ASP A 99 6.80 -19.44 16.40
C ASP A 99 7.75 -19.85 17.56
N ARG A 100 9.02 -19.45 17.53
CA ARG A 100 10.16 -19.88 18.37
C ARG A 100 10.11 -19.38 19.82
N GLY A 101 9.24 -18.42 20.11
CA GLY A 101 9.02 -17.92 21.46
C GLY A 101 8.52 -18.98 22.45
N GLN A 102 8.29 -18.57 23.68
CA GLN A 102 8.09 -19.53 24.78
C GLN A 102 6.65 -20.05 24.91
N ASN A 103 5.66 -19.17 24.72
CA ASN A 103 4.27 -19.54 24.99
C ASN A 103 3.27 -18.58 24.34
N ASP A 104 2.41 -19.09 23.46
CA ASP A 104 1.37 -18.30 22.77
C ASP A 104 0.34 -17.70 23.74
N TYR A 105 0.09 -18.34 24.88
CA TYR A 105 -0.85 -17.83 25.87
C TYR A 105 -0.44 -16.45 26.40
N PHE A 106 0.86 -16.21 26.54
CA PHE A 106 1.39 -14.91 26.97
C PHE A 106 1.17 -13.82 25.92
N THR A 107 1.36 -14.14 24.63
CA THR A 107 1.05 -13.19 23.55
C THR A 107 -0.44 -12.90 23.50
N LEU A 108 -1.28 -13.93 23.58
CA LEU A 108 -2.74 -13.81 23.56
C LEU A 108 -3.27 -12.91 24.69
N LEU A 109 -2.69 -12.96 25.89
CA LEU A 109 -3.06 -12.06 26.99
C LEU A 109 -2.76 -10.59 26.69
N VAL A 110 -1.62 -10.30 26.06
CA VAL A 110 -1.26 -8.93 25.66
C VAL A 110 -2.21 -8.44 24.57
N LEU A 111 -2.48 -9.27 23.56
CA LEU A 111 -3.43 -8.98 22.49
C LEU A 111 -4.86 -8.77 23.01
N LYS A 112 -5.29 -9.60 23.96
CA LYS A 112 -6.58 -9.44 24.66
C LYS A 112 -6.66 -8.08 25.36
N LYS A 113 -5.61 -7.70 26.10
CA LYS A 113 -5.57 -6.40 26.79
C LYS A 113 -5.67 -5.21 25.82
N LEU A 114 -4.95 -5.27 24.68
CA LEU A 114 -5.04 -4.25 23.65
C LEU A 114 -6.46 -4.14 23.08
N HIS A 115 -7.08 -5.29 22.81
CA HIS A 115 -8.45 -5.36 22.31
C HIS A 115 -9.49 -4.84 23.32
N ASP A 116 -9.43 -5.30 24.57
CA ASP A 116 -10.37 -4.90 25.64
C ASP A 116 -10.35 -3.38 25.88
N GLU A 117 -9.16 -2.76 25.78
CA GLU A 117 -8.98 -1.31 25.91
C GLU A 117 -9.36 -0.55 24.63
N LYS A 118 -9.76 -1.25 23.56
CA LYS A 118 -10.09 -0.68 22.24
C LYS A 118 -8.91 0.05 21.59
N ALA A 119 -7.70 -0.50 21.72
CA ALA A 119 -6.54 -0.01 20.98
C ALA A 119 -6.70 -0.24 19.47
N ASN A 120 -6.19 0.69 18.66
CA ASN A 120 -6.17 0.54 17.21
C ASN A 120 -5.02 -0.40 16.82
N VAL A 121 -5.30 -1.71 16.79
CA VAL A 121 -4.31 -2.76 16.46
C VAL A 121 -4.78 -3.61 15.30
N ASN A 122 -3.89 -3.85 14.33
CA ASN A 122 -4.07 -4.83 13.25
C ASN A 122 -2.85 -5.77 13.18
N ILE A 123 -3.08 -6.99 12.71
CA ILE A 123 -2.08 -8.08 12.63
C ILE A 123 -2.10 -8.63 11.21
N MET A 124 -0.95 -8.68 10.54
CA MET A 124 -0.86 -9.24 9.21
C MET A 124 -0.81 -10.76 9.32
N LEU A 125 -1.66 -11.43 8.54
CA LEU A 125 -1.69 -12.88 8.44
C LEU A 125 -0.32 -13.40 7.96
N SER A 126 0.34 -14.21 8.78
CA SER A 126 1.66 -14.79 8.47
C SER A 126 1.62 -16.30 8.27
N ASN A 127 2.75 -16.89 7.87
CA ASN A 127 2.87 -18.34 7.79
C ASN A 127 2.75 -18.98 9.17
N HIS A 128 3.29 -18.36 10.22
CA HIS A 128 3.14 -18.83 11.60
C HIS A 128 1.73 -18.58 12.15
N SER A 129 1.07 -17.45 11.84
CA SER A 129 -0.35 -17.25 12.18
C SER A 129 -1.23 -18.39 11.65
N VAL A 130 -0.95 -18.87 10.42
CA VAL A 130 -1.69 -19.99 9.81
C VAL A 130 -1.46 -21.32 10.54
N GLU A 131 -0.27 -21.56 11.10
CA GLU A 131 -0.02 -22.74 11.93
C GLU A 131 -0.87 -22.72 13.21
N PHE A 132 -0.93 -21.56 13.88
CA PHE A 132 -1.80 -21.38 15.04
C PHE A 132 -3.28 -21.56 14.68
N ILE A 133 -3.75 -20.91 13.61
CA ILE A 133 -5.13 -21.00 13.13
C ILE A 133 -5.48 -22.45 12.80
N ARG A 134 -4.59 -23.18 12.12
CA ARG A 134 -4.80 -24.59 11.80
C ARG A 134 -5.03 -25.45 13.04
N ASP A 135 -4.26 -25.23 14.12
CA ASP A 135 -4.44 -25.99 15.36
C ASP A 135 -5.72 -25.54 16.10
N TYR A 136 -6.08 -24.25 16.05
CA TYR A 136 -7.33 -23.72 16.59
C TYR A 136 -8.58 -24.26 15.86
N GLU A 137 -8.52 -24.43 14.54
CA GLU A 137 -9.62 -24.94 13.72
C GLU A 137 -9.97 -26.41 14.05
N ARG A 138 -9.09 -27.14 14.73
CA ARG A 138 -9.36 -28.49 15.27
C ARG A 138 -10.30 -28.45 16.47
N GLU A 139 -10.89 -29.60 16.79
CA GLU A 139 -11.73 -29.77 17.99
C GLU A 139 -10.96 -29.45 19.28
N LYS A 140 -9.68 -29.83 19.33
CA LYS A 140 -8.78 -29.55 20.46
C LYS A 140 -7.44 -29.05 19.96
N PHE A 141 -6.84 -28.13 20.71
CA PHE A 141 -5.43 -27.79 20.47
C PHE A 141 -4.57 -29.04 20.64
N THR A 142 -3.60 -29.23 19.75
CA THR A 142 -2.69 -30.36 19.77
C THR A 142 -1.25 -29.93 20.01
N GLY A 143 -0.93 -28.66 19.77
CA GLY A 143 0.43 -28.13 19.80
C GLY A 143 1.23 -28.45 18.54
N GLN A 144 0.61 -29.06 17.52
CA GLN A 144 1.30 -29.52 16.31
C GLN A 144 1.37 -28.41 15.25
N TYR A 145 2.52 -28.32 14.60
CA TYR A 145 2.78 -27.45 13.44
C TYR A 145 3.52 -28.23 12.35
N ARG A 146 3.52 -27.69 11.13
CA ARG A 146 4.16 -28.28 9.93
C ARG A 146 5.49 -27.61 9.56
N LEU A 147 5.95 -26.69 10.38
CA LEU A 147 7.26 -26.03 10.24
C LEU A 147 8.40 -26.94 10.76
N LEU A 148 9.64 -26.52 10.53
CA LEU A 148 10.80 -27.21 11.08
C LEU A 148 10.74 -27.26 12.61
N GLU A 149 11.31 -28.31 13.20
CA GLU A 149 11.30 -28.51 14.65
C GLU A 149 11.78 -27.27 15.42
N GLY A 150 11.05 -26.90 16.45
CA GLY A 150 11.30 -25.72 17.29
C GLY A 150 10.81 -24.40 16.69
N GLN A 151 10.34 -24.38 15.43
CA GLN A 151 9.76 -23.19 14.81
C GLN A 151 8.29 -22.95 15.17
N GLY A 152 7.67 -23.78 16.01
CA GLY A 152 6.34 -23.54 16.59
C GLY A 152 6.29 -23.76 18.11
N ARG A 153 7.42 -23.55 18.78
CA ARG A 153 7.61 -23.81 20.22
C ARG A 153 6.60 -23.07 21.10
N SER A 154 6.20 -21.86 20.74
CA SER A 154 5.24 -21.07 21.52
C SER A 154 3.85 -21.72 21.56
N LEU A 155 3.43 -22.36 20.46
CA LEU A 155 2.20 -23.15 20.39
C LEU A 155 2.30 -24.43 21.24
N GLU A 156 3.42 -25.15 21.16
CA GLU A 156 3.70 -26.29 22.06
C GLU A 156 3.67 -25.88 23.53
N GLY A 157 4.22 -24.71 23.83
CA GLY A 157 4.27 -24.15 25.17
C GLY A 157 2.88 -23.90 25.72
N MET A 158 2.00 -23.26 24.94
CA MET A 158 0.60 -23.05 25.32
C MET A 158 -0.10 -24.39 25.55
N GLN A 159 0.06 -25.33 24.62
CA GLN A 159 -0.56 -26.65 24.75
C GLN A 159 -0.07 -27.42 25.98
N THR A 160 1.18 -27.23 26.39
CA THR A 160 1.72 -27.81 27.62
C THR A 160 0.99 -27.27 28.87
N LEU A 161 0.63 -25.99 28.89
CA LEU A 161 -0.13 -25.41 30.00
C LEU A 161 -1.56 -25.96 30.05
N ILE A 162 -2.21 -26.13 28.89
CA ILE A 162 -3.54 -26.76 28.77
C ILE A 162 -3.50 -28.19 29.30
N LYS A 163 -2.55 -29.01 28.84
CA LYS A 163 -2.40 -30.42 29.27
C LYS A 163 -2.16 -30.58 30.76
N LYS A 164 -1.49 -29.61 31.39
CA LYS A 164 -1.25 -29.58 32.84
C LYS A 164 -2.46 -29.09 33.65
N GLY A 165 -3.53 -28.64 33.01
CA GLY A 165 -4.68 -28.02 33.68
C GLY A 165 -4.35 -26.67 34.31
N LEU A 166 -3.28 -26.01 33.85
CA LEU A 166 -2.88 -24.69 34.37
C LEU A 166 -3.65 -23.54 33.71
N ILE A 167 -4.15 -23.76 32.49
CA ILE A 167 -5.06 -22.85 31.78
C ILE A 167 -6.18 -23.67 31.14
N ASP A 168 -7.34 -23.04 30.99
CA ASP A 168 -8.50 -23.63 30.32
C ASP A 168 -8.40 -23.42 28.80
N GLU A 169 -8.59 -24.48 28.02
CA GLU A 169 -8.64 -24.39 26.56
C GLU A 169 -9.79 -23.48 26.09
N LYS A 170 -10.92 -23.49 26.81
CA LYS A 170 -12.06 -22.64 26.47
C LYS A 170 -11.67 -21.16 26.56
N GLU A 171 -10.91 -20.76 27.58
CA GLU A 171 -10.42 -19.39 27.71
C GLU A 171 -9.56 -18.98 26.51
N VAL A 172 -8.65 -19.86 26.08
CA VAL A 172 -7.81 -19.60 24.90
C VAL A 172 -8.67 -19.38 23.65
N ARG A 173 -9.66 -20.26 23.43
CA ARG A 173 -10.58 -20.15 22.28
C ARG A 173 -11.40 -18.87 22.33
N ASP A 174 -11.91 -18.50 23.49
CA ASP A 174 -12.66 -17.25 23.69
C ASP A 174 -11.78 -16.02 23.35
N ILE A 175 -10.51 -16.01 23.77
CA ILE A 175 -9.57 -14.93 23.41
C ILE A 175 -9.33 -14.90 21.89
N VAL A 176 -9.17 -16.06 21.26
CA VAL A 176 -8.92 -16.14 19.82
C VAL A 176 -10.10 -15.58 19.03
N GLU A 177 -11.31 -16.02 19.33
CA GLU A 177 -12.54 -15.61 18.63
C GLU A 177 -12.89 -14.14 18.87
N GLN A 178 -12.81 -13.69 20.13
CA GLN A 178 -13.29 -12.36 20.50
C GLN A 178 -12.24 -11.26 20.30
N CYS A 179 -10.94 -11.60 20.35
CA CYS A 179 -9.87 -10.62 20.34
C CYS A 179 -8.93 -10.79 19.14
N TYR A 180 -8.35 -11.97 18.95
CA TYR A 180 -7.30 -12.17 17.93
C TYR A 180 -7.85 -12.08 16.50
N GLN A 181 -8.84 -12.91 16.15
CA GLN A 181 -9.37 -12.98 14.78
C GLN A 181 -9.85 -11.62 14.23
N PRO A 182 -10.56 -10.77 15.00
CA PRO A 182 -10.94 -9.43 14.53
C PRO A 182 -9.78 -8.51 14.14
N MET A 183 -8.60 -8.71 14.75
CA MET A 183 -7.39 -7.93 14.47
C MET A 183 -6.62 -8.43 13.24
N VAL A 184 -6.82 -9.68 12.82
CA VAL A 184 -6.11 -10.26 11.67
C VAL A 184 -6.61 -9.65 10.36
N LYS A 185 -5.66 -9.31 9.48
CA LYS A 185 -5.89 -8.85 8.10
C LYS A 185 -4.97 -9.64 7.17
N ALA A 186 -5.43 -9.90 5.94
CA ALA A 186 -4.52 -10.37 4.91
C ALA A 186 -3.58 -9.26 4.47
N ILE A 187 -4.14 -8.07 4.24
CA ILE A 187 -3.42 -6.88 3.79
C ILE A 187 -4.02 -5.69 4.55
N ASP A 188 -3.19 -4.78 5.03
CA ASP A 188 -3.65 -3.53 5.65
C ASP A 188 -3.05 -2.33 4.94
N TYR A 189 -3.53 -1.13 5.27
CA TYR A 189 -3.01 0.09 4.68
C TYR A 189 -3.07 1.29 5.61
N THR A 190 -2.20 2.26 5.30
CA THR A 190 -2.28 3.63 5.81
C THR A 190 -2.24 4.61 4.66
N LEU A 191 -2.80 5.80 4.87
CA LEU A 191 -2.91 6.84 3.86
C LEU A 191 -2.31 8.16 4.38
N THR A 192 -1.43 8.74 3.58
CA THR A 192 -0.92 10.10 3.83
C THR A 192 -1.95 11.14 3.40
N PRO A 193 -1.96 12.35 4.01
CA PRO A 193 -2.78 13.47 3.53
C PRO A 193 -2.55 13.81 2.05
N GLU A 194 -1.33 13.55 1.53
CA GLU A 194 -0.95 13.81 0.14
C GLU A 194 -1.43 12.73 -0.85
N GLY A 195 -2.09 11.67 -0.39
CA GLY A 195 -2.63 10.62 -1.26
C GLY A 195 -1.62 9.53 -1.67
N GLN A 196 -0.54 9.35 -0.91
CA GLN A 196 0.27 8.13 -0.98
C GLN A 196 -0.29 7.05 -0.05
N LEU A 197 -0.51 5.86 -0.61
CA LEU A 197 -0.94 4.66 0.10
C LEU A 197 0.29 3.85 0.54
N THR A 198 0.32 3.39 1.79
CA THR A 198 1.29 2.40 2.27
C THR A 198 0.55 1.10 2.54
N ILE A 199 0.96 0.02 1.90
CA ILE A 199 0.37 -1.32 2.02
C ILE A 199 1.24 -2.17 2.95
N PHE A 200 0.60 -2.86 3.89
CA PHE A 200 1.23 -3.77 4.85
C PHE A 200 0.85 -5.21 4.53
N SER A 201 1.84 -6.10 4.58
CA SER A 201 1.66 -7.55 4.44
C SER A 201 2.73 -8.26 5.27
N HIS A 202 2.55 -9.55 5.54
CA HIS A 202 3.59 -10.32 6.23
C HIS A 202 4.81 -10.56 5.33
N ALA A 203 4.62 -11.21 4.19
CA ALA A 203 5.67 -11.41 3.20
C ALA A 203 5.68 -10.28 2.15
N PRO A 204 6.79 -10.02 1.45
CA PRO A 204 6.84 -9.06 0.35
C PRO A 204 5.90 -9.44 -0.81
N ILE A 205 5.09 -8.47 -1.22
CA ILE A 205 4.13 -8.57 -2.33
C ILE A 205 4.10 -7.27 -3.12
N GLY A 206 3.60 -7.30 -4.35
CA GLY A 206 3.11 -6.10 -5.04
C GLY A 206 1.60 -6.16 -5.31
N LEU A 207 1.13 -5.25 -6.15
CA LEU A 207 -0.25 -5.15 -6.60
C LEU A 207 -0.70 -6.39 -7.39
N GLU A 208 0.23 -7.11 -8.01
CA GLU A 208 -0.06 -8.37 -8.71
C GLU A 208 -0.64 -9.43 -7.76
N THR A 209 -0.16 -9.46 -6.50
CA THR A 209 -0.68 -10.39 -5.48
C THR A 209 -2.06 -9.94 -5.01
N VAL A 210 -2.28 -8.63 -4.82
CA VAL A 210 -3.60 -8.07 -4.48
C VAL A 210 -4.62 -8.44 -5.55
N LYS A 211 -4.25 -8.29 -6.83
CA LYS A 211 -5.06 -8.69 -7.97
C LYS A 211 -5.37 -10.19 -7.98
N ALA A 212 -4.35 -11.03 -7.79
CA ALA A 212 -4.53 -12.47 -7.77
C ALA A 212 -5.42 -12.95 -6.59
N LEU A 213 -5.32 -12.31 -5.41
CA LEU A 213 -6.23 -12.54 -4.29
C LEU A 213 -7.67 -12.15 -4.64
N ALA A 214 -7.86 -10.97 -5.25
CA ALA A 214 -9.17 -10.52 -5.70
C ALA A 214 -9.78 -11.51 -6.71
N GLU A 215 -9.00 -11.96 -7.70
CA GLU A 215 -9.43 -12.98 -8.68
C GLU A 215 -9.81 -14.30 -7.99
N LYS A 216 -8.98 -14.81 -7.06
CA LYS A 216 -9.25 -16.03 -6.29
C LYS A 216 -10.59 -15.93 -5.55
N PHE A 217 -10.89 -14.78 -4.98
CA PHE A 217 -12.10 -14.53 -4.22
C PHE A 217 -13.26 -13.97 -5.05
N ARG A 218 -13.11 -13.88 -6.39
CA ARG A 218 -14.11 -13.33 -7.31
C ARG A 218 -14.53 -11.88 -6.95
N ILE A 219 -13.58 -11.11 -6.46
CA ILE A 219 -13.71 -9.68 -6.17
C ILE A 219 -13.23 -8.91 -7.41
N PRO A 220 -13.97 -7.91 -7.91
CA PRO A 220 -13.47 -7.02 -8.95
C PRO A 220 -12.22 -6.27 -8.47
N TYR A 221 -11.08 -6.51 -9.10
CA TYR A 221 -9.85 -5.77 -8.81
C TYR A 221 -9.89 -4.39 -9.49
N ARG A 222 -9.67 -3.34 -8.71
CA ARG A 222 -9.55 -1.97 -9.23
C ARG A 222 -8.44 -1.22 -8.50
N ASP A 223 -7.53 -0.60 -9.26
CA ASP A 223 -6.43 0.23 -8.76
C ASP A 223 -6.29 1.55 -9.55
N ASP A 224 -7.36 1.96 -10.20
CA ASP A 224 -7.48 3.21 -10.96
C ASP A 224 -7.68 4.42 -10.05
N SER A 225 -8.07 4.21 -8.79
CA SER A 225 -8.06 5.22 -7.74
C SER A 225 -7.66 4.66 -6.38
N ILE A 226 -7.27 5.55 -5.45
CA ILE A 226 -6.96 5.19 -4.06
C ILE A 226 -8.17 4.50 -3.41
N ARG A 227 -9.37 5.07 -3.59
CA ARG A 227 -10.62 4.54 -3.05
C ARG A 227 -10.92 3.14 -3.58
N ASN A 228 -10.73 2.92 -4.87
CA ASN A 228 -11.00 1.64 -5.51
C ASN A 228 -10.03 0.53 -5.06
N LEU A 229 -8.74 0.87 -4.89
CA LEU A 229 -7.77 -0.08 -4.34
C LEU A 229 -8.07 -0.41 -2.88
N ILE A 230 -8.41 0.60 -2.06
CA ILE A 230 -8.85 0.41 -0.67
C ILE A 230 -10.05 -0.54 -0.60
N ARG A 231 -11.08 -0.32 -1.40
CA ARG A 231 -12.27 -1.19 -1.45
C ARG A 231 -11.92 -2.63 -1.85
N THR A 232 -10.98 -2.79 -2.77
CA THR A 232 -10.48 -4.11 -3.16
C THR A 232 -9.83 -4.81 -1.96
N ILE A 233 -8.95 -4.12 -1.24
CA ILE A 233 -8.27 -4.65 -0.03
C ILE A 233 -9.29 -4.97 1.07
N ASP A 234 -10.24 -4.08 1.34
CA ASP A 234 -11.28 -4.29 2.36
C ASP A 234 -12.17 -5.49 2.02
N ALA A 235 -12.53 -5.67 0.74
CA ALA A 235 -13.28 -6.83 0.29
C ALA A 235 -12.50 -8.14 0.47
N ILE A 236 -11.19 -8.15 0.19
CA ILE A 236 -10.32 -9.30 0.46
C ILE A 236 -10.32 -9.63 1.96
N ASN A 237 -10.14 -8.62 2.82
CA ASN A 237 -10.14 -8.82 4.28
C ASN A 237 -11.48 -9.34 4.81
N LYS A 238 -12.62 -8.92 4.25
CA LYS A 238 -13.94 -9.46 4.62
C LYS A 238 -14.06 -10.96 4.30
N VAL A 239 -13.49 -11.41 3.18
CA VAL A 239 -13.47 -12.84 2.83
C VAL A 239 -12.58 -13.61 3.82
N ILE A 240 -11.42 -13.07 4.17
CA ILE A 240 -10.49 -13.68 5.14
C ILE A 240 -11.12 -13.78 6.53
N GLU A 241 -11.80 -12.72 6.99
CA GLU A 241 -12.54 -12.71 8.25
C GLU A 241 -13.63 -13.80 8.24
N LYS A 242 -14.41 -13.89 7.15
CA LYS A 242 -15.43 -14.92 6.99
C LYS A 242 -14.83 -16.32 7.07
N LEU A 243 -13.78 -16.60 6.29
CA LEU A 243 -13.11 -17.91 6.29
C LEU A 243 -12.52 -18.27 7.66
N SER A 244 -12.02 -17.29 8.41
CA SER A 244 -11.48 -17.48 9.75
C SER A 244 -12.59 -17.84 10.76
N LYS A 245 -13.75 -17.17 10.68
CA LYS A 245 -14.94 -17.50 11.50
C LYS A 245 -15.52 -18.87 11.16
N GLU A 246 -15.50 -19.24 9.88
CA GLU A 246 -16.00 -20.52 9.38
C GLU A 246 -14.99 -21.67 9.58
N LYS A 247 -13.80 -21.39 10.13
CA LYS A 247 -12.71 -22.36 10.36
C LYS A 247 -12.28 -23.09 9.06
N GLN A 248 -12.17 -22.33 7.97
CA GLN A 248 -11.79 -22.84 6.64
C GLN A 248 -10.51 -22.20 6.11
N LEU A 249 -9.93 -21.23 6.83
CA LEU A 249 -8.85 -20.41 6.30
C LEU A 249 -7.57 -21.22 6.14
N ALA A 250 -7.16 -21.99 7.16
CA ALA A 250 -5.91 -22.76 7.07
C ALA A 250 -6.00 -23.83 5.98
N GLN A 251 -7.14 -24.52 5.87
CA GLN A 251 -7.37 -25.51 4.82
C GLN A 251 -7.27 -24.89 3.42
N LEU A 252 -7.87 -23.72 3.19
CA LEU A 252 -7.82 -23.07 1.87
C LEU A 252 -6.39 -22.68 1.47
N ILE A 253 -5.57 -22.25 2.43
CA ILE A 253 -4.16 -21.92 2.22
C ILE A 253 -3.35 -23.19 1.91
N GLU A 254 -3.62 -24.30 2.60
CA GLU A 254 -2.95 -25.59 2.37
C GLU A 254 -3.21 -26.15 0.97
N LEU A 255 -4.40 -25.93 0.41
CA LEU A 255 -4.74 -26.38 -0.94
C LEU A 255 -3.88 -25.72 -2.03
N GLU A 256 -3.23 -24.59 -1.74
CA GLU A 256 -2.25 -23.98 -2.65
C GLU A 256 -0.88 -24.69 -2.60
N GLY A 257 -0.67 -25.59 -1.66
CA GLY A 257 0.53 -26.42 -1.52
C GLY A 257 1.73 -25.69 -0.91
N LEU A 258 2.93 -26.23 -1.13
CA LEU A 258 4.16 -25.71 -0.52
C LEU A 258 4.79 -24.60 -1.36
N ALA A 259 5.46 -23.68 -0.67
CA ALA A 259 6.34 -22.67 -1.25
C ALA A 259 7.80 -23.15 -1.24
N ASN A 260 8.55 -22.80 -2.29
CA ASN A 260 10.00 -22.93 -2.27
C ASN A 260 10.59 -21.54 -2.00
N PRO A 261 11.33 -21.33 -0.89
CA PRO A 261 11.83 -20.00 -0.50
C PRO A 261 12.83 -19.40 -1.51
N ASN A 262 13.39 -20.22 -2.40
CA ASN A 262 14.40 -19.77 -3.37
C ASN A 262 13.80 -19.28 -4.70
N TYR A 263 12.49 -19.43 -4.90
CA TYR A 263 11.82 -19.06 -6.17
C TYR A 263 10.57 -18.23 -5.91
N PRO A 264 10.20 -17.31 -6.83
CA PRO A 264 8.94 -16.60 -6.73
C PRO A 264 7.75 -17.55 -6.68
N ILE A 265 6.81 -17.31 -5.76
CA ILE A 265 5.60 -18.12 -5.64
C ILE A 265 4.63 -17.74 -6.78
N PRO A 266 4.11 -18.68 -7.59
CA PRO A 266 3.22 -18.34 -8.71
C PRO A 266 1.95 -17.58 -8.30
N LEU A 267 1.45 -16.69 -9.17
CA LEU A 267 0.20 -15.93 -8.94
C LEU A 267 -1.04 -16.82 -8.83
N THR A 268 -0.97 -18.08 -9.26
CA THR A 268 -2.05 -19.07 -9.04
C THR A 268 -2.14 -19.55 -7.59
N LYS A 269 -1.19 -19.15 -6.73
CA LYS A 269 -1.11 -19.46 -5.29
C LYS A 269 -1.01 -18.18 -4.46
N PRO A 270 -2.00 -17.27 -4.55
CA PRO A 270 -1.86 -15.94 -4.00
C PRO A 270 -1.89 -15.90 -2.47
N LEU A 271 -2.52 -16.86 -1.78
CA LEU A 271 -2.46 -16.93 -0.31
C LEU A 271 -1.10 -17.41 0.19
N GLN A 272 -0.48 -18.36 -0.49
CA GLN A 272 0.91 -18.77 -0.20
C GLN A 272 1.86 -17.60 -0.47
N ARG A 273 1.66 -16.87 -1.58
CA ARG A 273 2.46 -15.68 -1.88
C ARG A 273 2.31 -14.59 -0.80
N LEU A 274 1.12 -14.43 -0.22
CA LEU A 274 0.89 -13.46 0.85
C LEU A 274 1.73 -13.72 2.11
N ILE A 275 1.97 -15.00 2.44
CA ILE A 275 2.53 -15.40 3.74
C ILE A 275 3.94 -16.04 3.67
N TRP A 276 4.39 -16.49 2.50
CA TRP A 276 5.66 -17.23 2.35
C TRP A 276 6.65 -16.62 1.36
N ASN A 277 6.27 -15.56 0.64
CA ASN A 277 7.08 -15.07 -0.45
C ASN A 277 8.42 -14.50 0.04
N ARG A 278 9.52 -14.88 -0.61
CA ARG A 278 10.87 -14.40 -0.28
C ARG A 278 11.63 -13.89 -1.48
N ALA A 279 11.23 -14.32 -2.68
CA ALA A 279 11.80 -13.92 -3.94
C ALA A 279 10.73 -13.23 -4.79
N LEU A 280 11.03 -12.02 -5.29
CA LEU A 280 10.15 -11.28 -6.19
C LEU A 280 10.62 -11.44 -7.63
N GLY A 281 9.72 -11.85 -8.52
CA GLY A 281 10.01 -12.01 -9.94
C GLY A 281 9.67 -10.76 -10.77
N ASN A 282 9.69 -10.95 -12.10
CA ASN A 282 9.40 -9.89 -13.07
C ASN A 282 7.93 -9.44 -13.06
N GLU A 283 7.03 -10.27 -12.54
CA GLU A 283 5.61 -10.00 -12.39
C GLU A 283 5.29 -8.90 -11.37
N LEU A 284 6.27 -8.47 -10.58
CA LEU A 284 6.09 -7.46 -9.54
C LEU A 284 5.52 -6.15 -10.12
N MET A 285 4.35 -5.76 -9.61
CA MET A 285 3.67 -4.51 -9.92
C MET A 285 3.69 -3.60 -8.69
N THR A 286 4.37 -2.46 -8.78
CA THR A 286 4.45 -1.47 -7.68
C THR A 286 3.73 -0.17 -8.00
N GLU A 287 3.27 0.01 -9.23
CA GLU A 287 2.61 1.22 -9.70
C GLU A 287 1.14 0.91 -10.05
N PRO A 288 0.17 1.57 -9.39
CA PRO A 288 -1.23 1.39 -9.69
C PRO A 288 -1.58 2.09 -11.00
N THR A 289 -2.62 1.61 -11.70
CA THR A 289 -3.07 2.22 -12.96
C THR A 289 -3.56 3.66 -12.78
N GLY A 290 -4.03 4.01 -11.58
CA GLY A 290 -4.46 5.36 -11.20
C GLY A 290 -3.31 6.38 -11.03
N GLY A 291 -2.05 5.94 -11.06
CA GLY A 291 -0.88 6.83 -11.00
C GLY A 291 -0.65 7.52 -9.64
N PHE A 292 -1.33 7.08 -8.58
CA PHE A 292 -1.00 7.44 -7.20
C PHE A 292 0.19 6.63 -6.69
N LYS A 293 0.85 7.11 -5.63
CA LYS A 293 2.05 6.47 -5.10
C LYS A 293 1.67 5.36 -4.12
N VAL A 294 2.34 4.21 -4.25
CA VAL A 294 2.19 3.08 -3.32
C VAL A 294 3.55 2.71 -2.74
N LYS A 295 3.58 2.44 -1.44
CA LYS A 295 4.70 1.82 -0.73
C LYS A 295 4.27 0.49 -0.13
N PHE A 296 5.23 -0.40 0.09
CA PHE A 296 5.02 -1.72 0.68
C PHE A 296 5.87 -1.85 1.94
N VAL A 297 5.28 -2.34 3.03
CA VAL A 297 5.97 -2.60 4.30
C VAL A 297 5.70 -4.05 4.70
N HIS A 298 6.75 -4.81 4.96
CA HIS A 298 6.62 -6.24 5.23
C HIS A 298 7.76 -6.78 6.11
N GLY A 299 7.76 -8.08 6.38
CA GLY A 299 8.77 -8.83 7.12
C GLY A 299 9.22 -10.10 6.39
N HIS A 300 9.37 -11.21 7.12
CA HIS A 300 9.61 -12.59 6.66
C HIS A 300 10.95 -12.93 5.96
N VAL A 301 11.64 -11.97 5.34
CA VAL A 301 12.77 -12.23 4.44
C VAL A 301 14.16 -12.23 5.10
N GLY A 302 14.22 -12.14 6.42
CA GLY A 302 15.43 -11.85 7.18
C GLY A 302 15.82 -10.37 7.13
N PRO A 303 16.96 -9.97 7.72
CA PRO A 303 17.42 -8.58 7.76
C PRO A 303 17.91 -8.03 6.40
N MET A 304 17.76 -8.81 5.33
CA MET A 304 18.21 -8.44 3.99
C MET A 304 17.20 -7.53 3.30
N SER A 305 17.66 -6.64 2.44
CA SER A 305 16.77 -5.90 1.54
C SER A 305 16.04 -6.86 0.60
N VAL A 306 14.80 -6.55 0.26
CA VAL A 306 14.12 -7.28 -0.81
C VAL A 306 14.76 -6.93 -2.14
N LEU A 307 15.13 -7.97 -2.87
CA LEU A 307 15.72 -7.86 -4.18
C LEU A 307 14.75 -8.38 -5.23
N LYS A 308 14.45 -7.58 -6.25
CA LYS A 308 13.78 -8.04 -7.47
C LYS A 308 14.78 -8.87 -8.27
N ASN A 309 14.37 -10.08 -8.64
CA ASN A 309 15.20 -11.08 -9.33
C ASN A 309 16.57 -11.34 -8.64
N GLY A 310 16.67 -11.11 -7.34
CA GLY A 310 17.90 -11.35 -6.57
C GLY A 310 19.03 -10.31 -6.76
N SER A 311 18.82 -9.23 -7.53
CA SER A 311 19.88 -8.26 -7.83
C SER A 311 19.51 -6.79 -7.57
N GLU A 312 18.22 -6.43 -7.68
CA GLU A 312 17.80 -5.02 -7.65
C GLU A 312 17.05 -4.69 -6.36
N ALA A 313 17.62 -3.81 -5.54
CA ALA A 313 16.92 -3.29 -4.36
C ALA A 313 15.64 -2.54 -4.78
N LEU A 314 14.53 -2.81 -4.10
CA LEU A 314 13.25 -2.19 -4.39
C LEU A 314 13.01 -0.97 -3.49
N PRO A 315 13.09 0.28 -4.02
CA PRO A 315 12.92 1.48 -3.21
C PRO A 315 11.48 1.67 -2.69
N THR A 316 10.52 0.94 -3.25
CA THR A 316 9.12 0.94 -2.83
C THR A 316 8.83 0.02 -1.65
N HIS A 317 9.78 -0.83 -1.25
CA HIS A 317 9.63 -1.82 -0.18
C HIS A 317 10.45 -1.44 1.05
N GLU A 318 9.83 -1.51 2.22
CA GLU A 318 10.45 -1.31 3.53
C GLU A 318 10.36 -2.64 4.31
N ASN A 319 11.51 -3.26 4.58
CA ASN A 319 11.58 -4.51 5.34
C ASN A 319 11.78 -4.23 6.85
N LEU A 320 10.93 -4.83 7.69
CA LEU A 320 10.98 -4.74 9.15
C LEU A 320 11.43 -6.04 9.82
N ASP A 321 11.77 -7.09 9.07
CA ASP A 321 12.27 -8.33 9.65
C ASP A 321 13.65 -8.13 10.29
N THR A 322 13.75 -8.56 11.53
CA THR A 322 14.96 -8.47 12.34
C THR A 322 15.13 -9.72 13.19
N LEU A 323 16.38 -10.00 13.58
CA LEU A 323 16.66 -11.13 14.46
C LEU A 323 16.29 -10.86 15.93
N PHE A 324 16.01 -9.62 16.34
CA PHE A 324 15.74 -9.30 17.74
C PHE A 324 14.55 -10.11 18.27
N GLY A 325 14.77 -10.83 19.37
CA GLY A 325 13.78 -11.71 19.98
C GLY A 325 13.51 -13.04 19.26
N LYS A 326 14.17 -13.34 18.14
CA LYS A 326 13.98 -14.60 17.38
C LYS A 326 14.41 -15.86 18.14
N SER A 327 15.43 -15.71 18.97
CA SER A 327 15.95 -16.77 19.84
C SER A 327 16.45 -16.16 21.14
N PHE A 328 16.87 -17.00 22.09
CA PHE A 328 17.41 -16.56 23.37
C PHE A 328 18.68 -15.70 23.20
N GLU A 329 19.54 -16.09 22.27
CA GLU A 329 20.78 -15.41 21.90
C GLU A 329 20.51 -14.05 21.25
N CYS A 330 19.34 -13.89 20.62
CA CYS A 330 18.93 -12.64 19.98
C CYS A 330 18.11 -11.73 20.91
N SER A 331 18.19 -11.92 22.23
CA SER A 331 17.49 -11.08 23.22
C SER A 331 18.11 -9.69 23.42
N LYS A 332 19.25 -9.41 22.79
CA LYS A 332 19.96 -8.14 22.83
C LYS A 332 20.47 -7.75 21.45
N THR A 333 20.40 -6.47 21.12
CA THR A 333 20.94 -5.94 19.87
C THR A 333 22.46 -5.91 19.87
N GLY A 334 23.05 -6.09 18.69
CA GLY A 334 24.49 -6.10 18.47
C GLY A 334 24.81 -5.99 16.97
N PRO A 335 26.02 -6.40 16.53
CA PRO A 335 26.44 -6.28 15.13
C PRO A 335 25.52 -6.99 14.13
N HIS A 336 24.86 -8.08 14.54
CA HIS A 336 24.01 -8.90 13.68
C HIS A 336 22.54 -8.94 14.13
N VAL A 337 22.21 -8.34 15.27
CA VAL A 337 20.86 -8.32 15.82
C VAL A 337 20.42 -6.87 15.90
N THR A 338 19.50 -6.49 15.03
CA THR A 338 18.92 -5.14 14.96
C THR A 338 17.52 -5.15 15.57
N HIS A 339 17.10 -4.02 16.15
CA HIS A 339 15.71 -3.79 16.55
C HIS A 339 15.20 -2.60 15.75
N LEU A 340 14.10 -2.79 15.03
CA LEU A 340 13.52 -1.82 14.12
C LEU A 340 12.03 -1.66 14.39
N THR A 341 11.58 -0.41 14.40
CA THR A 341 10.18 -0.02 14.28
C THR A 341 10.04 1.05 13.22
N ARG A 342 8.87 1.10 12.57
CA ARG A 342 8.53 2.16 11.62
C ARG A 342 7.55 3.12 12.26
N HIS A 343 7.87 4.41 12.18
CA HIS A 343 7.00 5.48 12.67
C HIS A 343 6.38 6.27 11.52
N SER A 344 5.08 6.53 11.64
CA SER A 344 4.36 7.46 10.76
C SER A 344 3.26 8.22 11.50
N SER A 345 2.70 9.22 10.82
CA SER A 345 1.48 9.92 11.21
C SER A 345 0.42 9.78 10.10
N GLU A 346 0.48 8.65 9.41
CA GLU A 346 -0.47 8.30 8.35
C GLU A 346 -1.81 7.87 8.98
N ILE A 347 -2.90 8.12 8.28
CA ILE A 347 -4.25 7.73 8.72
C ILE A 347 -4.38 6.23 8.50
N THR A 348 -4.72 5.47 9.55
CA THR A 348 -4.95 4.03 9.44
C THR A 348 -6.30 3.71 8.81
N ALA A 349 -6.49 2.47 8.31
CA ALA A 349 -7.77 2.01 7.79
C ALA A 349 -8.94 2.21 8.78
N LYS A 350 -8.71 2.05 10.09
CA LYS A 350 -9.74 2.26 11.13
C LYS A 350 -10.06 3.72 11.41
N GLU A 351 -9.13 4.63 11.12
CA GLU A 351 -9.30 6.08 11.33
C GLU A 351 -9.80 6.79 10.07
N LEU A 352 -9.65 6.15 8.90
CA LEU A 352 -10.01 6.73 7.62
C LEU A 352 -11.53 6.83 7.48
N THR A 353 -12.02 8.07 7.43
CA THR A 353 -13.42 8.39 7.13
C THR A 353 -13.63 8.60 5.62
N ASP A 354 -14.87 8.45 5.17
CA ASP A 354 -15.23 8.72 3.78
C ASP A 354 -14.96 10.18 3.38
N GLU A 355 -15.18 11.12 4.29
CA GLU A 355 -14.89 12.55 4.11
C GLU A 355 -13.39 12.81 3.91
N GLN A 356 -12.54 12.20 4.74
CA GLN A 356 -11.09 12.30 4.58
C GLN A 356 -10.64 11.70 3.24
N LEU A 357 -11.15 10.53 2.87
CA LEU A 357 -10.81 9.90 1.61
C LEU A 357 -11.26 10.76 0.40
N LYS A 358 -12.45 11.39 0.47
CA LYS A 358 -12.91 12.36 -0.56
C LYS A 358 -11.97 13.55 -0.66
N GLU A 359 -11.56 14.12 0.47
CA GLU A 359 -10.64 15.26 0.47
C GLU A 359 -9.26 14.89 -0.09
N ILE A 360 -8.73 13.71 0.26
CA ILE A 360 -7.46 13.21 -0.26
C ILE A 360 -7.55 12.96 -1.77
N SER A 361 -8.61 12.31 -2.26
CA SER A 361 -8.86 12.14 -3.70
C SER A 361 -8.91 13.50 -4.42
N ARG A 362 -9.58 14.50 -3.82
CA ARG A 362 -9.67 15.85 -4.39
C ARG A 362 -8.31 16.54 -4.45
N GLN A 363 -7.49 16.44 -3.40
CA GLN A 363 -6.13 16.99 -3.39
C GLN A 363 -5.23 16.31 -4.40
N PHE A 364 -5.32 14.99 -4.53
CA PHE A 364 -4.60 14.23 -5.54
C PHE A 364 -5.00 14.66 -6.96
N PHE A 365 -6.30 14.76 -7.24
CA PHE A 365 -6.81 15.25 -8.52
C PHE A 365 -6.32 16.68 -8.82
N LYS A 366 -6.33 17.57 -7.83
CA LYS A 366 -5.77 18.92 -7.95
C LYS A 366 -4.28 18.91 -8.31
N ALA A 367 -3.49 18.09 -7.63
CA ALA A 367 -2.06 17.98 -7.87
C ALA A 367 -1.78 17.49 -9.30
N LYS A 368 -2.50 16.47 -9.76
CA LYS A 368 -2.37 15.94 -11.13
C LYS A 368 -2.84 16.93 -12.20
N PHE A 369 -3.91 17.65 -11.95
CA PHE A 369 -4.36 18.71 -12.85
C PHE A 369 -3.27 19.77 -13.01
N ASN A 370 -2.70 20.24 -11.89
CA ASN A 370 -1.64 21.24 -11.90
C ASN A 370 -0.37 20.73 -12.61
N GLU A 371 0.03 19.48 -12.37
CA GLU A 371 1.16 18.84 -13.07
C GLU A 371 0.97 18.91 -14.60
N TYR A 372 -0.20 18.51 -15.09
CA TYR A 372 -0.50 18.52 -16.52
C TYR A 372 -0.64 19.94 -17.08
N PHE A 373 -1.23 20.83 -16.28
CA PHE A 373 -1.42 22.22 -16.63
C PHE A 373 -0.08 22.96 -16.75
N ASP A 374 0.88 22.70 -15.85
CA ASP A 374 2.21 23.31 -15.91
C ASP A 374 3.01 22.82 -17.12
N GLU A 375 2.90 21.54 -17.50
CA GLU A 375 3.49 21.02 -18.74
C GLU A 375 2.91 21.72 -19.98
N LEU A 376 1.59 21.88 -20.05
CA LEU A 376 0.93 22.62 -21.12
C LEU A 376 1.35 24.09 -21.14
N LYS A 377 1.43 24.70 -19.95
CA LYS A 377 1.78 26.11 -19.74
C LYS A 377 3.17 26.44 -20.25
N LEU A 378 4.13 25.52 -20.12
CA LEU A 378 5.48 25.71 -20.67
C LEU A 378 5.41 25.95 -22.18
N LYS A 379 4.60 25.16 -22.90
CA LYS A 379 4.49 25.27 -24.35
C LYS A 379 3.66 26.47 -24.80
N THR A 380 2.54 26.74 -24.13
CA THR A 380 1.71 27.92 -24.44
C THR A 380 2.46 29.21 -24.14
N SER A 381 3.31 29.26 -23.12
CA SER A 381 4.15 30.44 -22.83
C SER A 381 5.09 30.77 -23.98
N GLN A 382 5.65 29.76 -24.67
CA GLN A 382 6.45 29.99 -25.88
C GLN A 382 5.61 30.57 -27.03
N LEU A 383 4.37 30.10 -27.21
CA LEU A 383 3.46 30.66 -28.23
C LEU A 383 3.05 32.09 -27.88
N ILE A 384 2.79 32.38 -26.61
CA ILE A 384 2.45 33.72 -26.11
C ILE A 384 3.62 34.67 -26.36
N ASP A 385 4.84 34.25 -26.04
CA ASP A 385 6.06 35.04 -26.26
C ASP A 385 6.23 35.36 -27.76
N LYS A 386 6.14 34.34 -28.64
CA LYS A 386 6.21 34.53 -30.10
C LYS A 386 5.07 35.36 -30.67
N GLY A 387 3.87 35.31 -30.08
CA GLY A 387 2.72 36.07 -30.56
C GLY A 387 2.68 37.52 -30.06
N ASN A 388 3.55 37.90 -29.12
CA ASN A 388 3.56 39.22 -28.51
C ASN A 388 4.46 40.18 -29.30
N SER A 389 3.88 41.22 -29.89
CA SER A 389 4.60 42.22 -30.70
C SER A 389 5.68 43.00 -29.94
N LYS A 390 5.71 42.89 -28.60
CA LYS A 390 6.74 43.49 -27.74
C LYS A 390 7.87 42.51 -27.39
N SER A 391 7.76 41.24 -27.72
CA SER A 391 8.79 40.23 -27.45
C SER A 391 9.94 40.34 -28.45
N SER A 392 11.16 40.04 -28.00
CA SER A 392 12.32 39.85 -28.88
C SER A 392 12.16 38.66 -29.83
N ASN A 393 11.28 37.70 -29.49
CA ASN A 393 10.99 36.50 -30.29
C ASN A 393 9.71 36.62 -31.12
N TYR A 394 9.19 37.85 -31.30
CA TYR A 394 7.93 38.06 -32.01
C TYR A 394 7.98 37.51 -33.44
N ASP A 395 6.93 36.75 -33.79
CA ASP A 395 6.63 36.33 -35.14
C ASP A 395 5.13 36.61 -35.41
N PRO A 396 4.79 37.47 -36.38
CA PRO A 396 3.40 37.82 -36.67
C PRO A 396 2.55 36.60 -37.06
N ASN A 397 3.15 35.52 -37.54
CA ASN A 397 2.44 34.27 -37.81
C ASN A 397 1.87 33.67 -36.52
N TYR A 398 2.50 33.92 -35.37
CA TYR A 398 2.11 33.43 -34.05
C TYR A 398 1.14 34.36 -33.32
N ALA A 399 0.79 35.53 -33.85
CA ALA A 399 -0.06 36.50 -33.14
C ALA A 399 -1.40 35.90 -32.69
N LYS A 400 -2.09 35.16 -33.58
CA LYS A 400 -3.36 34.48 -33.24
C LYS A 400 -3.15 33.33 -32.26
N ALA A 401 -2.17 32.46 -32.52
CA ALA A 401 -1.89 31.31 -31.68
C ALA A 401 -1.44 31.71 -30.27
N GLY A 402 -0.63 32.77 -30.14
CA GLY A 402 -0.21 33.33 -28.87
C GLY A 402 -1.38 33.92 -28.07
N LYS A 403 -2.30 34.63 -28.74
CA LYS A 403 -3.53 35.13 -28.12
C LYS A 403 -4.40 33.99 -27.58
N GLU A 404 -4.68 32.97 -28.41
CA GLU A 404 -5.49 31.83 -27.97
C GLU A 404 -4.79 31.00 -26.89
N ALA A 405 -3.47 30.87 -26.95
CA ALA A 405 -2.69 30.24 -25.89
C ALA A 405 -2.84 30.98 -24.55
N ALA A 406 -2.87 32.31 -24.54
CA ALA A 406 -3.13 33.10 -23.34
C ALA A 406 -4.55 32.89 -22.80
N ILE A 407 -5.55 32.87 -23.69
CA ILE A 407 -6.95 32.61 -23.33
C ILE A 407 -7.10 31.22 -22.72
N LEU A 408 -6.57 30.18 -23.38
CA LEU A 408 -6.61 28.80 -22.91
C LEU A 408 -6.08 28.66 -21.48
N ILE A 409 -4.89 29.20 -21.20
CA ILE A 409 -4.28 29.12 -19.87
C ILE A 409 -5.10 29.89 -18.84
N SER A 410 -5.66 31.04 -19.20
CA SER A 410 -6.52 31.81 -18.31
C SER A 410 -7.81 31.06 -17.96
N GLU A 411 -8.50 30.50 -18.96
CA GLU A 411 -9.75 29.76 -18.78
C GLU A 411 -9.55 28.48 -17.97
N LEU A 412 -8.52 27.68 -18.29
CA LEU A 412 -8.18 26.48 -17.53
C LEU A 412 -7.84 26.80 -16.07
N LYS A 413 -7.07 27.86 -15.83
CA LYS A 413 -6.77 28.33 -14.47
C LYS A 413 -8.03 28.77 -13.74
N GLN A 414 -8.91 29.53 -14.39
CA GLN A 414 -10.16 29.99 -13.79
C GLN A 414 -11.08 28.81 -13.43
N ALA A 415 -11.20 27.82 -14.32
CA ALA A 415 -11.97 26.61 -14.05
C ALA A 415 -11.41 25.87 -12.82
N ALA A 416 -10.10 25.67 -12.77
CA ALA A 416 -9.43 25.03 -11.64
C ALA A 416 -9.59 25.82 -10.34
N ASP A 417 -9.36 27.13 -10.36
CA ASP A 417 -9.52 28.00 -9.19
C ASP A 417 -10.96 27.96 -8.66
N THR A 418 -11.96 27.93 -9.54
CA THR A 418 -13.37 27.84 -9.15
C THR A 418 -13.69 26.51 -8.50
N PHE A 419 -13.29 25.41 -9.14
CA PHE A 419 -13.57 24.05 -8.66
C PHE A 419 -12.84 23.72 -7.35
N PHE A 420 -11.53 24.00 -7.28
CA PHE A 420 -10.69 23.61 -6.15
C PHE A 420 -10.77 24.54 -4.93
N LYS A 421 -11.31 25.76 -5.08
CA LYS A 421 -11.61 26.64 -3.94
C LYS A 421 -12.86 26.22 -3.19
N ASN A 422 -13.80 25.51 -3.85
CA ASN A 422 -14.96 24.99 -3.16
C ASN A 422 -14.54 23.85 -2.21
N THR A 423 -14.79 24.03 -0.92
CA THR A 423 -14.49 23.04 0.13
C THR A 423 -15.43 21.84 0.08
N LYS A 424 -16.54 21.93 -0.66
CA LYS A 424 -17.53 20.87 -0.85
C LYS A 424 -17.90 20.77 -2.34
N PRO A 425 -17.04 20.16 -3.18
CA PRO A 425 -17.38 19.92 -4.58
C PRO A 425 -18.61 19.00 -4.66
N THR A 426 -19.48 19.29 -5.63
CA THR A 426 -20.67 18.51 -5.96
C THR A 426 -20.49 17.93 -7.37
N ALA A 427 -21.29 16.93 -7.77
CA ALA A 427 -21.30 16.47 -9.17
C ALA A 427 -21.50 17.63 -10.15
N GLU A 428 -22.42 18.55 -9.84
CA GLU A 428 -22.69 19.74 -10.67
C GLU A 428 -21.46 20.63 -10.85
N ASN A 429 -20.73 20.91 -9.76
CA ASN A 429 -19.50 21.70 -9.82
C ASN A 429 -18.41 21.00 -10.64
N PHE A 430 -18.35 19.68 -10.58
CA PHE A 430 -17.40 18.90 -11.36
C PHE A 430 -17.75 18.88 -12.85
N ILE A 431 -19.03 18.69 -13.19
CA ILE A 431 -19.54 18.79 -14.56
C ILE A 431 -19.23 20.18 -15.14
N ALA A 432 -19.51 21.25 -14.38
CA ALA A 432 -19.21 22.62 -14.80
C ALA A 432 -17.70 22.83 -15.05
N PHE A 433 -16.84 22.30 -14.20
CA PHE A 433 -15.38 22.31 -14.38
C PHE A 433 -14.96 21.60 -15.67
N LYS A 434 -15.46 20.38 -15.90
CA LYS A 434 -15.17 19.58 -17.10
C LYS A 434 -15.61 20.28 -18.36
N THR A 435 -16.86 20.76 -18.41
CA THR A 435 -17.40 21.49 -19.56
C THR A 435 -16.60 22.76 -19.86
N HIS A 436 -16.18 23.51 -18.84
CA HIS A 436 -15.34 24.69 -19.03
C HIS A 436 -13.99 24.30 -19.65
N CYS A 437 -13.30 23.30 -19.08
CA CYS A 437 -12.02 22.84 -19.62
C CYS A 437 -12.13 22.35 -21.07
N GLU A 438 -13.14 21.54 -21.39
CA GLU A 438 -13.38 21.01 -22.73
C GLU A 438 -13.65 22.13 -23.75
N LYS A 439 -14.43 23.15 -23.37
CA LYS A 439 -14.71 24.32 -24.20
C LYS A 439 -13.43 25.12 -24.48
N ALA A 440 -12.63 25.39 -23.44
CA ALA A 440 -11.36 26.11 -23.56
C ALA A 440 -10.39 25.39 -24.50
N ILE A 441 -10.22 24.06 -24.32
CA ILE A 441 -9.39 23.21 -25.16
C ILE A 441 -9.88 23.24 -26.62
N SER A 442 -11.19 23.08 -26.84
CA SER A 442 -11.77 23.06 -28.19
C SER A 442 -11.59 24.38 -28.94
N ASN A 443 -11.67 25.52 -28.24
CA ASN A 443 -11.43 26.83 -28.83
C ASN A 443 -9.97 27.00 -29.27
N ALA A 444 -9.03 26.67 -28.39
CA ALA A 444 -7.60 26.77 -28.69
C ALA A 444 -7.15 25.79 -29.79
N GLU A 445 -7.73 24.60 -29.82
CA GLU A 445 -7.44 23.56 -30.82
C GLU A 445 -7.67 24.09 -32.26
N LYS A 446 -8.73 24.86 -32.49
CA LYS A 446 -9.04 25.45 -33.82
C LYS A 446 -7.89 26.32 -34.33
N GLU A 447 -7.33 27.18 -33.47
CA GLU A 447 -6.27 28.11 -33.87
C GLU A 447 -4.88 27.46 -33.88
N PHE A 448 -4.59 26.51 -32.99
CA PHE A 448 -3.32 25.77 -33.02
C PHE A 448 -3.21 24.91 -34.29
N VAL A 449 -4.35 24.45 -34.81
CA VAL A 449 -4.47 23.81 -36.12
C VAL A 449 -4.23 24.80 -37.26
N ASN A 450 -4.71 26.03 -37.17
CA ASN A 450 -4.56 27.04 -38.23
C ASN A 450 -3.15 27.62 -38.31
N HIS A 451 -2.43 27.66 -37.18
CA HIS A 451 -1.04 28.14 -37.07
C HIS A 451 0.00 27.31 -37.87
N ARG A 452 -0.45 26.26 -38.58
CA ARG A 452 0.38 25.38 -39.43
C ARG A 452 0.98 26.06 -40.68
N SER A 453 0.70 27.34 -40.93
CA SER A 453 1.10 28.05 -42.16
C SER A 453 2.61 28.26 -42.35
N TRP A 454 3.47 28.04 -41.34
CA TRP A 454 4.92 28.16 -41.53
C TRP A 454 5.52 26.98 -42.34
N HIS A 455 4.98 25.76 -42.24
CA HIS A 455 5.34 24.67 -43.16
C HIS A 455 4.84 24.90 -44.59
N GLN A 456 3.85 25.79 -44.77
CA GLN A 456 3.43 26.24 -46.11
C GLN A 456 4.46 27.17 -46.78
N GLN A 457 5.37 27.79 -46.01
CA GLN A 457 6.45 28.65 -46.51
C GLN A 457 7.73 27.90 -46.90
N LEU A 458 7.84 26.60 -46.60
CA LEU A 458 8.88 25.77 -47.23
C LEU A 458 8.57 25.66 -48.72
N SER A 459 9.51 26.10 -49.56
CA SER A 459 9.34 26.09 -51.02
C SER A 459 8.95 24.68 -51.51
N PRO A 460 8.17 24.56 -52.59
CA PRO A 460 7.88 23.26 -53.22
C PRO A 460 9.14 22.41 -53.47
N SER A 461 10.27 23.08 -53.69
CA SER A 461 11.60 22.49 -53.86
C SER A 461 12.12 21.80 -52.59
N PHE A 462 11.92 22.37 -51.40
CA PHE A 462 12.35 21.77 -50.13
C PHE A 462 11.51 20.53 -49.77
N ARG A 463 10.22 20.53 -50.12
CA ARG A 463 9.35 19.34 -49.98
C ARG A 463 9.76 18.21 -50.94
N ARG A 464 10.23 18.56 -52.15
CA ARG A 464 10.80 17.59 -53.09
C ARG A 464 12.13 17.01 -52.59
N ILE A 465 12.98 17.81 -51.95
CA ILE A 465 14.26 17.36 -51.37
C ILE A 465 14.04 16.41 -50.19
N LEU A 466 13.10 16.71 -49.27
CA LEU A 466 12.74 15.79 -48.17
C LEU A 466 12.07 14.49 -48.66
N GLY A 467 11.27 14.55 -49.74
CA GLY A 467 10.72 13.36 -50.39
C GLY A 467 11.76 12.51 -51.14
N LEU A 468 12.82 13.14 -51.68
CA LEU A 468 13.93 12.46 -52.35
C LEU A 468 14.95 11.86 -51.37
N LEU A 469 15.15 12.48 -50.19
CA LEU A 469 16.01 11.93 -49.14
C LEU A 469 15.40 10.67 -48.48
N ALA A 470 14.07 10.53 -48.51
CA ALA A 470 13.38 9.31 -48.06
C ALA A 470 13.45 8.14 -49.08
N LEU A 471 13.95 8.40 -50.30
CA LEU A 471 14.15 7.41 -51.37
C LEU A 471 15.60 6.93 -51.49
N LEU A 472 16.54 7.49 -50.71
CA LEU A 472 17.93 7.03 -50.72
C LEU A 472 18.08 5.73 -49.92
N PRO A 473 18.69 4.69 -50.51
CA PRO A 473 18.76 3.34 -49.93
C PRO A 473 19.93 3.24 -48.94
N LEU A 474 19.85 3.95 -47.80
CA LEU A 474 20.71 3.68 -46.65
C LEU A 474 19.88 3.68 -45.36
N GLY A 475 19.37 2.49 -44.99
CA GLY A 475 19.07 2.14 -43.60
C GLY A 475 17.60 2.18 -43.15
N ILE A 476 16.80 1.17 -43.55
CA ILE A 476 15.66 0.55 -42.84
C ILE A 476 14.81 1.49 -41.92
N PRO A 477 13.73 2.10 -42.46
CA PRO A 477 12.42 2.06 -41.74
C PRO A 477 11.17 1.95 -42.65
N ALA A 478 11.30 1.75 -43.96
CA ALA A 478 10.12 1.77 -44.86
C ALA A 478 9.20 0.54 -44.69
N LEU A 479 9.74 -0.63 -44.33
CA LEU A 479 8.98 -1.86 -44.12
C LEU A 479 8.33 -1.97 -42.73
N VAL A 480 8.80 -1.21 -41.74
CA VAL A 480 8.23 -1.21 -40.38
C VAL A 480 7.03 -0.27 -40.28
N ILE A 481 7.02 0.81 -41.08
CA ILE A 481 5.93 1.80 -41.10
C ILE A 481 4.70 1.29 -41.86
N SER A 482 4.86 0.43 -42.87
CA SER A 482 3.73 -0.16 -43.60
C SER A 482 2.95 -1.19 -42.79
N PHE A 483 3.56 -1.83 -41.79
CA PHE A 483 2.91 -2.82 -40.93
C PHE A 483 2.31 -2.28 -39.63
N LYS A 484 2.68 -1.06 -39.18
CA LYS A 484 2.20 -0.49 -37.90
C LYS A 484 1.28 0.73 -38.00
N SER A 485 1.10 1.34 -39.17
CA SER A 485 0.13 2.44 -39.32
C SER A 485 -1.14 1.96 -40.04
N GLN A 486 -2.31 2.13 -39.41
CA GLN A 486 -3.61 1.91 -40.05
C GLN A 486 -3.88 2.89 -41.21
N SER A 487 -3.00 3.88 -41.41
CA SER A 487 -3.19 5.03 -42.31
C SER A 487 -2.35 4.99 -43.59
N GLY A 488 -1.49 3.98 -43.76
CA GLY A 488 -0.67 3.79 -44.97
C GLY A 488 0.48 4.80 -45.16
N TYR A 489 1.32 4.52 -46.18
CA TYR A 489 2.53 5.30 -46.53
C TYR A 489 2.23 6.77 -46.85
N ILE A 490 1.06 7.06 -47.42
CA ILE A 490 0.66 8.40 -47.82
C ILE A 490 0.31 9.28 -46.62
N ALA A 491 -0.38 8.76 -45.59
CA ALA A 491 -0.69 9.54 -44.40
C ALA A 491 0.53 9.79 -43.50
N THR A 492 1.58 8.97 -43.62
CA THR A 492 2.79 9.11 -42.79
C THR A 492 3.76 10.16 -43.37
N PHE A 493 3.84 10.28 -44.70
CA PHE A 493 4.75 11.24 -45.36
C PHE A 493 4.04 12.48 -45.95
N PHE A 494 2.77 12.37 -46.29
CA PHE A 494 1.95 13.48 -46.79
C PHE A 494 0.83 13.90 -45.83
N GLY A 495 0.62 13.15 -44.74
CA GLY A 495 -0.16 13.64 -43.62
C GLY A 495 0.59 14.80 -42.97
N LYS A 496 -0.16 15.85 -42.62
CA LYS A 496 0.43 17.02 -41.98
C LYS A 496 0.98 16.59 -40.60
N PRO A 497 2.30 16.65 -40.34
CA PRO A 497 2.83 16.31 -39.03
C PRO A 497 2.17 17.20 -37.98
N SER A 498 1.84 16.61 -36.83
CA SER A 498 1.27 17.37 -35.72
C SER A 498 2.28 18.40 -35.23
N THR A 499 1.83 19.61 -34.90
CA THR A 499 2.73 20.56 -34.23
C THR A 499 2.93 20.11 -32.79
N GLU A 500 4.10 20.37 -32.23
CA GLU A 500 4.39 20.05 -30.82
C GLU A 500 3.32 20.65 -29.87
N SER A 501 2.80 21.84 -30.16
CA SER A 501 1.72 22.46 -29.38
C SER A 501 0.40 21.70 -29.47
N VAL A 502 0.06 21.15 -30.64
CA VAL A 502 -1.11 20.27 -30.80
C VAL A 502 -0.87 18.96 -30.05
N GLU A 503 0.32 18.37 -30.13
CA GLU A 503 0.66 17.14 -29.40
C GLU A 503 0.56 17.33 -27.87
N LYS A 504 1.07 18.44 -27.35
CA LYS A 504 0.94 18.78 -25.91
C LYS A 504 -0.50 19.04 -25.50
N LEU A 505 -1.29 19.74 -26.32
CA LEU A 505 -2.71 19.95 -26.05
C LEU A 505 -3.51 18.64 -26.05
N GLN A 506 -3.26 17.75 -27.01
CA GLN A 506 -3.90 16.42 -27.05
C GLN A 506 -3.44 15.53 -25.89
N THR A 507 -2.17 15.60 -25.52
CA THR A 507 -1.65 14.91 -24.33
C THR A 507 -2.36 15.39 -23.07
N PHE A 508 -2.51 16.70 -22.89
CA PHE A 508 -3.28 17.30 -21.78
C PHE A 508 -4.74 16.84 -21.80
N LYS A 509 -5.42 16.94 -22.96
CA LYS A 509 -6.82 16.51 -23.14
C LYS A 509 -7.03 15.03 -22.78
N ASN A 510 -6.17 14.15 -23.29
CA ASN A 510 -6.24 12.71 -23.03
C ASN A 510 -6.02 12.39 -21.56
N ARG A 511 -5.05 13.06 -20.92
CA ARG A 511 -4.77 12.88 -19.49
C ARG A 511 -5.90 13.43 -18.61
N LEU A 512 -6.44 14.61 -18.93
CA LEU A 512 -7.60 15.19 -18.25
C LEU A 512 -8.84 14.29 -18.38
N SER A 513 -9.09 13.74 -19.57
CA SER A 513 -10.21 12.80 -19.78
C SER A 513 -10.08 11.55 -18.93
N LYS A 514 -8.88 10.96 -18.83
CA LYS A 514 -8.62 9.80 -17.95
C LYS A 514 -8.83 10.13 -16.48
N MET A 515 -8.32 11.28 -16.03
CA MET A 515 -8.55 11.75 -14.65
C MET A 515 -10.04 11.96 -14.37
N ASN A 516 -10.78 12.55 -15.32
CA ASN A 516 -12.19 12.82 -15.15
C ASN A 516 -13.01 11.54 -15.03
N GLN A 517 -12.67 10.50 -15.81
CA GLN A 517 -13.32 9.20 -15.68
C GLN A 517 -13.16 8.62 -14.26
N ILE A 518 -11.95 8.69 -13.71
CA ILE A 518 -11.67 8.20 -12.35
C ILE A 518 -12.50 8.97 -11.31
N PHE A 519 -12.58 10.29 -11.43
CA PHE A 519 -13.28 11.13 -10.47
C PHE A 519 -14.82 11.09 -10.62
N ASP A 520 -15.33 10.95 -11.85
CA ASP A 520 -16.76 10.77 -12.16
C ASP A 520 -17.29 9.54 -11.40
N GLU A 521 -16.58 8.42 -11.44
CA GLU A 521 -16.96 7.20 -10.73
C GLU A 521 -16.95 7.37 -9.20
N GLU A 522 -16.01 8.15 -8.66
CA GLU A 522 -15.96 8.44 -7.22
C GLU A 522 -17.13 9.33 -6.77
N ILE A 523 -17.58 10.28 -7.58
CA ILE A 523 -18.72 11.15 -7.21
C ILE A 523 -20.05 10.42 -7.39
N ILE A 524 -20.27 9.75 -8.52
CA ILE A 524 -21.57 9.17 -8.89
C ILE A 524 -22.01 8.10 -7.88
N GLU A 525 -21.08 7.25 -7.42
CA GLU A 525 -21.41 6.23 -6.40
C GLU A 525 -21.83 6.81 -5.05
N ASN A 526 -21.50 8.08 -4.77
CA ASN A 526 -21.79 8.73 -3.49
C ASN A 526 -23.11 9.52 -3.48
N GLU A 527 -23.61 9.93 -4.65
CA GLU A 527 -24.88 10.67 -4.76
C GLU A 527 -26.08 9.74 -4.98
N LEU A 528 -25.84 8.49 -5.41
CA LEU A 528 -26.88 7.47 -5.42
C LEU A 528 -27.08 6.95 -3.99
N PRO A 529 -28.30 7.07 -3.40
CA PRO A 529 -28.57 6.46 -2.11
C PRO A 529 -28.27 4.97 -2.21
N THR A 530 -27.43 4.47 -1.31
CA THR A 530 -27.14 3.05 -1.13
C THR A 530 -28.42 2.35 -0.69
N ASN A 531 -29.32 2.11 -1.63
CA ASN A 531 -30.47 1.25 -1.42
C ASN A 531 -29.93 -0.14 -1.09
N LYS A 532 -30.00 -0.48 0.21
CA LYS A 532 -29.94 -1.82 0.81
C LYS A 532 -29.52 -2.94 -0.16
N LEU A 533 -28.21 -3.10 -0.35
CA LEU A 533 -27.64 -4.40 -0.72
C LEU A 533 -27.51 -5.22 0.57
N GLY A 534 -28.65 -5.72 1.01
CA GLY A 534 -28.83 -6.56 2.19
C GLY A 534 -30.21 -7.17 2.09
N ASP A 535 -30.35 -8.12 1.16
CA ASP A 535 -31.35 -9.20 1.11
C ASP A 535 -31.32 -9.81 -0.31
N ARG A 536 -30.30 -10.64 -0.60
CA ARG A 536 -30.36 -11.74 -1.57
C ARG A 536 -29.41 -12.86 -1.17
#